data_AF-P0A8H6-F1
#
_entry.id   AF-P0A8H6-F1
#
_cell.length_a   1.000
_cell.length_b   1.000
_cell.length_c   1.000
_cell.angle_alpha   90.00
_cell.angle_beta   90.00
_cell.angle_gamma   90.00
#
_symmetry.space_group_name_H-M   'P 1'
#
loop_
_entity.id
_entity.type
_entity.pdbx_description
1 polymer ?
#
loop_
_entity_poly.entity_id
_entity_poly.type
_entity_poly.pdbx_seq_one_letter_code
_entity_poly.pdbx_strand_id
1 'polypeptide(L)'
;MKPSSSNSRSKGHAKARRKTREELDQEARDRKRQKKRRGHAPGSRAAGGNTTSGSKGQNAPKDPRIGSKTPIPLGVTEKVTKQHKPKSEKPMLSPQAELELLETDERLDALLERLEAGETLSAEEQSWVDAKLDRIDELMQKLGLSYDDDEEEEEDEKQEDMMRLLRGN
;
A
#
# COMPACT_ATOMS: atom_id res chain seq x y z
N MET A 1 46.29 -16.89 -43.21
CA MET A 1 45.13 -17.62 -43.74
C MET A 1 44.18 -17.91 -42.59
N LYS A 2 42.95 -17.37 -42.61
CA LYS A 2 41.95 -17.59 -41.56
C LYS A 2 41.26 -18.93 -41.84
N PRO A 3 41.17 -19.87 -40.88
CA PRO A 3 40.46 -21.11 -41.11
C PRO A 3 38.96 -20.82 -41.24
N SER A 4 38.42 -21.25 -42.39
CA SER A 4 37.01 -21.27 -42.74
C SER A 4 36.52 -22.71 -42.75
N SER A 5 35.25 -22.86 -42.35
CA SER A 5 34.43 -24.07 -42.44
C SER A 5 34.75 -25.16 -41.39
N SER A 6 33.80 -25.91 -40.86
CA SER A 6 32.41 -26.10 -41.24
C SER A 6 31.58 -26.51 -40.03
N ASN A 7 30.33 -26.09 -40.08
CA ASN A 7 29.24 -26.41 -39.17
C ASN A 7 29.05 -27.95 -39.08
N SER A 8 29.36 -28.57 -37.94
CA SER A 8 28.97 -29.96 -37.68
C SER A 8 27.91 -30.02 -36.57
N ARG A 9 26.67 -29.93 -37.05
CA ARG A 9 25.55 -30.80 -36.68
C ARG A 9 25.31 -31.01 -35.18
N SER A 10 24.40 -30.18 -34.65
CA SER A 10 23.45 -30.47 -33.56
C SER A 10 23.56 -31.89 -32.98
N LYS A 11 24.53 -32.09 -32.09
CA LYS A 11 24.64 -33.33 -31.33
C LYS A 11 23.56 -33.23 -30.25
N GLY A 12 22.51 -34.03 -30.44
CA GLY A 12 21.33 -34.07 -29.59
C GLY A 12 21.68 -34.03 -28.12
N HIS A 13 20.85 -33.34 -27.34
CA HIS A 13 20.97 -33.10 -25.91
C HIS A 13 21.56 -34.32 -25.19
N ALA A 14 22.88 -34.35 -25.07
CA ALA A 14 23.56 -35.41 -24.35
C ALA A 14 23.04 -35.30 -22.92
N LYS A 15 22.35 -36.35 -22.47
CA LYS A 15 21.73 -36.46 -21.15
C LYS A 15 22.65 -35.79 -20.12
N ALA A 16 22.19 -34.71 -19.50
CA ALA A 16 22.99 -33.88 -18.63
C ALA A 16 23.77 -34.79 -17.67
N ARG A 17 25.09 -34.86 -17.84
CA ARG A 17 25.92 -35.71 -16.98
C ARG A 17 25.83 -35.11 -15.59
N ARG A 18 25.67 -35.97 -14.58
CA ARG A 18 25.78 -35.52 -13.18
C ARG A 18 27.13 -34.84 -13.02
N LYS A 19 27.12 -33.64 -12.45
CA LYS A 19 28.32 -32.86 -12.15
C LYS A 19 29.31 -33.73 -11.39
N THR A 20 30.58 -33.69 -11.76
CA THR A 20 31.62 -34.35 -10.97
C THR A 20 31.74 -33.63 -9.62
N ARG A 21 32.32 -34.28 -8.61
CA ARG A 21 32.53 -33.64 -7.30
C ARG A 21 33.41 -32.39 -7.41
N GLU A 22 34.41 -32.44 -8.29
CA GLU A 22 35.28 -31.30 -8.57
C GLU A 22 34.52 -30.11 -9.21
N GLU A 23 33.59 -30.37 -10.11
CA GLU A 23 32.75 -29.33 -10.72
C GLU A 23 31.82 -28.67 -9.69
N LEU A 24 31.24 -29.45 -8.78
CA LEU A 24 30.46 -28.94 -7.65
C LEU A 24 31.30 -28.06 -6.71
N ASP A 25 32.53 -28.48 -6.41
CA ASP A 25 33.44 -27.71 -5.55
C ASP A 25 33.87 -26.39 -6.22
N GLN A 26 34.08 -26.38 -7.53
CA GLN A 26 34.34 -25.17 -8.32
C GLN A 26 33.12 -24.23 -8.33
N GLU A 27 31.92 -24.74 -8.60
CA GLU A 27 30.68 -23.96 -8.59
C GLU A 27 30.40 -23.35 -7.21
N ALA A 28 30.64 -24.09 -6.13
CA ALA A 28 30.49 -23.57 -4.77
C ALA A 28 31.44 -22.41 -4.47
N ARG A 29 32.69 -22.50 -4.94
CA ARG A 29 33.68 -21.41 -4.83
C ARG A 29 33.26 -20.19 -5.65
N ASP A 30 32.76 -20.39 -6.86
CA ASP A 30 32.30 -19.30 -7.72
C ASP A 30 31.05 -18.62 -7.17
N ARG A 31 30.09 -19.38 -6.65
CA ARG A 31 28.93 -18.84 -5.93
C ARG A 31 29.35 -18.01 -4.72
N LYS A 32 30.38 -18.45 -3.97
CA LYS A 32 30.96 -17.68 -2.86
C LYS A 32 31.61 -16.38 -3.35
N ARG A 33 32.36 -16.42 -4.46
CA ARG A 33 32.95 -15.22 -5.10
C ARG A 33 31.88 -14.22 -5.55
N GLN A 34 30.80 -14.70 -6.18
CA GLN A 34 29.69 -13.84 -6.62
C GLN A 34 28.95 -13.23 -5.43
N LYS A 35 28.69 -14.00 -4.35
CA LYS A 35 28.08 -13.47 -3.12
C LYS A 35 28.95 -12.37 -2.49
N LYS A 36 30.28 -12.50 -2.52
CA LYS A 36 31.21 -11.48 -2.02
C LYS A 36 31.20 -10.21 -2.87
N ARG A 37 30.85 -10.29 -4.15
CA ARG A 37 30.76 -9.14 -5.06
C ARG A 37 29.32 -8.63 -5.26
N ARG A 38 28.36 -9.09 -4.44
CA ARG A 38 26.96 -8.62 -4.46
C ARG A 38 26.77 -7.22 -3.84
N GLY A 39 27.84 -6.58 -3.37
CA GLY A 39 27.77 -5.19 -2.92
C GLY A 39 27.57 -4.23 -4.11
N HIS A 40 26.82 -3.15 -3.89
CA HIS A 40 26.82 -2.03 -4.82
C HIS A 40 28.26 -1.51 -4.98
N ALA A 41 28.61 -1.07 -6.20
CA ALA A 41 29.91 -0.46 -6.44
C ALA A 41 30.13 0.72 -5.45
N PRO A 42 31.36 0.92 -4.94
CA PRO A 42 31.65 2.12 -4.15
C PRO A 42 31.30 3.35 -4.98
N GLY A 43 30.59 4.31 -4.38
CA GLY A 43 30.10 5.49 -5.09
C GLY A 43 28.85 5.29 -5.94
N SER A 44 28.21 4.11 -5.95
CA SER A 44 26.93 3.90 -6.66
C SER A 44 25.82 4.86 -6.23
N ARG A 45 25.89 5.44 -5.02
CA ARG A 45 24.97 6.48 -4.54
C ARG A 45 25.23 7.86 -5.16
N ALA A 46 26.47 8.13 -5.60
CA ALA A 46 26.89 9.41 -6.15
C ALA A 46 26.88 9.43 -7.68
N ALA A 47 27.11 8.28 -8.34
CA ALA A 47 27.15 8.19 -9.80
C ALA A 47 25.77 8.34 -10.46
N GLY A 48 24.68 8.14 -9.72
CA GLY A 48 23.32 8.34 -10.22
C GLY A 48 23.01 9.83 -10.37
N GLY A 49 23.19 10.38 -11.57
CA GLY A 49 22.47 11.59 -11.96
C GLY A 49 23.24 12.70 -12.68
N ASN A 50 24.45 12.47 -13.20
CA ASN A 50 25.10 13.42 -14.11
C ASN A 50 25.18 12.89 -15.55
N THR A 51 24.04 12.54 -16.15
CA THR A 51 23.92 12.49 -17.61
C THR A 51 23.36 13.83 -18.07
N THR A 52 24.18 14.88 -17.95
CA THR A 52 24.02 16.12 -18.69
C THR A 52 24.36 15.87 -20.16
N SER A 53 23.42 15.31 -20.91
CA SER A 53 23.40 15.45 -22.36
C SER A 53 21.98 15.18 -22.85
N GLY A 54 21.47 16.14 -23.62
CA GLY A 54 20.05 16.30 -23.88
C GLY A 54 19.37 15.07 -24.47
N SER A 55 18.28 14.65 -23.85
CA SER A 55 17.16 14.11 -24.60
C SER A 55 15.89 14.48 -23.87
N LYS A 56 15.05 15.21 -24.60
CA LYS A 56 13.76 15.77 -24.23
C LYS A 56 12.72 14.64 -24.14
N GLY A 57 12.99 13.62 -23.33
CA GLY A 57 12.07 12.51 -23.06
C GLY A 57 11.43 12.69 -21.70
N GLN A 58 10.15 13.06 -21.65
CA GLN A 58 9.40 13.26 -20.40
C GLN A 58 9.27 11.98 -19.54
N ASN A 59 9.77 10.84 -20.03
CA ASN A 59 9.67 9.52 -19.41
C ASN A 59 11.01 8.93 -18.95
N ALA A 60 12.08 9.71 -18.84
CA ALA A 60 13.31 9.23 -18.20
C ALA A 60 13.08 9.07 -16.68
N PRO A 61 13.56 7.98 -16.04
CA PRO A 61 13.47 7.80 -14.59
C PRO A 61 14.18 8.96 -13.90
N LYS A 62 13.40 9.80 -13.20
CA LYS A 62 13.89 10.98 -12.47
C LYS A 62 14.53 10.51 -11.17
N ASP A 63 15.59 11.20 -10.74
CA ASP A 63 16.24 10.92 -9.45
C ASP A 63 15.22 11.06 -8.31
N PRO A 64 14.99 10.03 -7.46
CA PRO A 64 14.05 10.14 -6.35
C PRO A 64 14.42 11.25 -5.35
N ARG A 65 15.67 11.71 -5.34
CA ARG A 65 16.14 12.79 -4.46
C ARG A 65 15.71 14.18 -4.90
N ILE A 66 15.42 14.41 -6.18
CA ILE A 66 15.11 15.76 -6.69
C ILE A 66 13.63 16.15 -6.54
N GLY A 67 12.75 15.17 -6.30
CA GLY A 67 11.30 15.40 -6.17
C GLY A 67 10.66 16.04 -7.41
N SER A 68 9.39 16.43 -7.30
CA SER A 68 8.71 17.20 -8.35
C SER A 68 9.15 18.66 -8.32
N LYS A 69 10.02 19.07 -9.24
CA LYS A 69 10.32 20.49 -9.47
C LYS A 69 9.29 21.18 -10.37
N THR A 70 8.00 20.94 -10.14
CA THR A 70 6.93 21.66 -10.84
C THR A 70 6.74 23.03 -10.18
N PRO A 71 6.94 24.15 -10.89
CA PRO A 71 6.71 25.48 -10.33
C PRO A 71 5.26 25.63 -9.88
N ILE A 72 5.06 26.04 -8.63
CA ILE A 72 3.74 26.38 -8.10
C ILE A 72 3.58 27.89 -8.25
N PRO A 73 2.51 28.39 -8.89
CA PRO A 73 2.28 29.83 -9.00
C PRO A 73 2.04 30.43 -7.61
N LEU A 74 2.86 31.41 -7.24
CA LEU A 74 2.70 32.19 -6.02
C LEU A 74 1.62 33.26 -6.25
N GLY A 75 0.36 32.88 -6.14
CA GLY A 75 -0.77 33.79 -6.28
C GLY A 75 -2.10 33.08 -6.11
N VAL A 76 -3.09 33.80 -5.58
CA VAL A 76 -4.48 33.32 -5.43
C VAL A 76 -5.11 33.27 -6.82
N THR A 77 -4.76 32.26 -7.61
CA THR A 77 -5.50 31.91 -8.81
C THR A 77 -5.92 30.47 -8.69
N GLU A 78 -7.18 30.28 -8.32
CA GLU A 78 -7.90 29.03 -8.43
C GLU A 78 -7.79 28.52 -9.86
N LYS A 79 -6.96 27.50 -10.08
CA LYS A 79 -6.91 26.76 -11.34
C LYS A 79 -6.95 25.28 -11.05
N VAL A 80 -8.19 24.85 -10.82
CA VAL A 80 -8.72 23.53 -11.16
C VAL A 80 -8.02 22.99 -12.41
N THR A 81 -7.30 21.87 -12.28
CA THR A 81 -7.07 20.79 -13.27
C THR A 81 -6.08 19.81 -12.59
N LYS A 82 -6.25 18.49 -12.55
CA LYS A 82 -6.71 17.57 -13.59
C LYS A 82 -7.35 16.34 -12.95
N GLN A 83 -8.51 15.99 -13.48
CA GLN A 83 -9.22 14.74 -13.25
C GLN A 83 -8.34 13.56 -13.67
N HIS A 84 -7.97 12.71 -12.72
CA HIS A 84 -7.57 11.33 -12.98
C HIS A 84 -8.69 10.42 -12.46
N LYS A 85 -9.60 10.02 -13.37
CA LYS A 85 -10.36 8.77 -13.26
C LYS A 85 -9.47 7.65 -13.86
N PRO A 86 -9.66 6.34 -13.59
CA PRO A 86 -10.58 5.68 -12.65
C PRO A 86 -9.89 4.61 -11.78
N LYS A 87 -10.11 4.57 -10.46
CA LYS A 87 -10.04 3.32 -9.68
C LYS A 87 -11.01 3.37 -8.52
N SER A 88 -12.05 2.55 -8.65
CA SER A 88 -12.93 2.03 -7.59
C SER A 88 -13.48 3.06 -6.61
N GLU A 89 -14.79 3.22 -6.68
CA GLU A 89 -15.72 3.88 -5.77
C GLU A 89 -15.63 3.34 -4.33
N LYS A 90 -14.45 3.41 -3.71
CA LYS A 90 -14.29 3.32 -2.27
C LYS A 90 -14.30 4.77 -1.78
N PRO A 91 -15.18 5.14 -0.83
CA PRO A 91 -15.27 6.49 -0.32
C PRO A 91 -13.86 7.04 -0.02
N MET A 92 -13.59 8.26 -0.47
CA MET A 92 -12.34 8.95 -0.13
C MET A 92 -12.23 9.27 1.37
N LEU A 93 -13.32 9.07 2.13
CA LEU A 93 -13.31 9.11 3.59
C LEU A 93 -12.74 7.79 4.12
N SER A 94 -11.90 7.89 5.16
CA SER A 94 -11.60 6.72 5.98
C SER A 94 -12.93 6.16 6.50
N PRO A 95 -13.07 4.82 6.64
CA PRO A 95 -14.25 4.24 7.27
C PRO A 95 -14.57 4.91 8.62
N GLN A 96 -13.53 5.32 9.38
CA GLN A 96 -13.66 6.11 10.60
C GLN A 96 -14.32 7.49 10.40
N ALA A 97 -13.94 8.22 9.36
CA ALA A 97 -14.51 9.55 9.10
C ALA A 97 -15.94 9.46 8.56
N GLU A 98 -16.28 8.38 7.86
CA GLU A 98 -17.68 8.09 7.49
C GLU A 98 -18.50 7.73 8.73
N LEU A 99 -17.93 6.95 9.65
CA LEU A 99 -18.55 6.62 10.93
C LEU A 99 -18.81 7.88 11.77
N GLU A 100 -17.80 8.72 12.02
CA GLU A 100 -17.94 9.96 12.77
C GLU A 100 -18.96 10.92 12.13
N LEU A 101 -18.98 11.03 10.80
CA LEU A 101 -19.98 11.84 10.10
C LEU A 101 -21.41 11.29 10.24
N LEU A 102 -21.58 9.97 10.29
CA LEU A 102 -22.88 9.34 10.48
C LEU A 102 -23.34 9.39 11.95
N GLU A 103 -22.41 9.27 12.90
CA GLU A 103 -22.66 9.43 14.33
C GLU A 103 -23.01 10.87 14.70
N THR A 104 -22.45 11.85 13.99
CA THR A 104 -22.73 13.29 14.16
C THR A 104 -23.82 13.81 13.20
N ASP A 105 -24.58 12.93 12.54
CA ASP A 105 -25.65 13.35 11.63
C ASP A 105 -26.81 13.96 12.44
N GLU A 106 -26.88 15.29 12.47
CA GLU A 106 -27.93 16.09 13.13
C GLU A 106 -29.36 15.61 12.80
N ARG A 107 -29.58 15.03 11.61
CA ARG A 107 -30.89 14.50 11.24
C ARG A 107 -31.19 13.19 11.97
N LEU A 108 -30.19 12.33 12.15
CA LEU A 108 -30.33 11.09 12.91
C LEU A 108 -30.61 11.41 14.38
N ASP A 109 -29.83 12.32 14.97
CA ASP A 109 -30.02 12.75 16.36
C ASP A 109 -31.41 13.34 16.58
N ALA A 110 -31.87 14.25 15.71
CA ALA A 110 -33.20 14.83 15.83
C ALA A 110 -34.34 13.80 15.70
N LEU A 111 -34.16 12.74 14.88
CA LEU A 111 -35.13 11.67 14.75
C LEU A 111 -35.12 10.74 15.98
N LEU A 112 -33.95 10.48 16.57
CA LEU A 112 -33.81 9.70 17.80
C LEU A 112 -34.39 10.44 19.00
N GLU A 113 -34.13 11.73 19.16
CA GLU A 113 -34.75 12.56 20.22
C GLU A 113 -36.29 12.56 20.11
N ARG A 114 -36.82 12.64 18.88
CA ARG A 114 -38.25 12.59 18.61
C ARG A 114 -38.85 11.22 18.98
N LEU A 115 -38.14 10.14 18.66
CA LEU A 115 -38.52 8.78 19.03
C LEU A 115 -38.48 8.59 20.57
N GLU A 116 -37.48 9.15 21.24
CA GLU A 116 -37.35 9.14 22.71
C GLU A 116 -38.44 9.98 23.38
N ALA A 117 -38.81 11.12 22.80
CA ALA A 117 -39.96 11.93 23.23
C ALA A 117 -41.31 11.21 23.04
N GLY A 118 -41.32 10.05 22.39
CA GLY A 118 -42.51 9.24 22.15
C GLY A 118 -43.34 9.72 20.97
N GLU A 119 -42.79 10.56 20.10
CA GLU A 119 -43.46 10.97 18.87
C GLU A 119 -43.33 9.87 17.81
N THR A 120 -44.43 9.59 17.11
CA THR A 120 -44.43 8.59 16.03
C THR A 120 -43.74 9.17 14.79
N LEU A 121 -42.62 8.57 14.40
CA LEU A 121 -41.98 8.80 13.11
C LEU A 121 -42.82 8.24 11.96
N SER A 122 -42.70 8.85 10.79
CA SER A 122 -43.28 8.29 9.56
C SER A 122 -42.54 7.01 9.15
N ALA A 123 -43.19 6.15 8.35
CA ALA A 123 -42.55 4.91 7.88
C ALA A 123 -41.25 5.16 7.08
N GLU A 124 -41.18 6.27 6.34
CA GLU A 124 -39.98 6.69 5.62
C GLU A 124 -38.86 7.09 6.58
N GLU A 125 -39.16 7.89 7.62
CA GLU A 125 -38.19 8.30 8.65
C GLU A 125 -37.67 7.10 9.43
N GLN A 126 -38.55 6.19 9.86
CA GLN A 126 -38.14 4.97 10.57
C GLN A 126 -37.21 4.12 9.70
N SER A 127 -37.58 3.87 8.44
CA SER A 127 -36.75 3.08 7.52
C SER A 127 -35.39 3.73 7.25
N TRP A 128 -35.32 5.07 7.31
CA TRP A 128 -34.07 5.80 7.13
C TRP A 128 -33.18 5.70 8.36
N VAL A 129 -33.75 5.78 9.57
CA VAL A 129 -33.02 5.56 10.84
C VAL A 129 -32.46 4.14 10.86
N ASP A 130 -33.28 3.14 10.59
CA ASP A 130 -32.85 1.73 10.59
C ASP A 130 -31.70 1.50 9.58
N ALA A 131 -31.84 2.01 8.34
CA ALA A 131 -30.79 1.89 7.32
C ALA A 131 -29.49 2.64 7.68
N LYS A 132 -29.58 3.71 8.47
CA LYS A 132 -28.42 4.47 8.95
C LYS A 132 -27.69 3.73 10.06
N LEU A 133 -28.44 3.13 10.99
CA LEU A 133 -27.89 2.26 12.03
C LEU A 133 -27.21 1.03 11.43
N ASP A 134 -27.84 0.35 10.47
CA ASP A 134 -27.23 -0.77 9.73
C ASP A 134 -25.90 -0.35 9.08
N ARG A 135 -25.83 0.87 8.54
CA ARG A 135 -24.60 1.40 7.93
C ARG A 135 -23.52 1.69 8.97
N ILE A 136 -23.88 2.19 10.14
CA ILE A 136 -22.97 2.43 11.27
C ILE A 136 -22.39 1.09 11.73
N ASP A 137 -23.23 0.07 11.93
CA ASP A 137 -22.81 -1.29 12.29
C ASP A 137 -21.86 -1.89 11.26
N GLU A 138 -22.17 -1.78 9.97
CA GLU A 138 -21.27 -2.21 8.91
C GLU A 138 -19.91 -1.50 8.93
N LEU A 139 -19.87 -0.21 9.28
CA LEU A 139 -18.63 0.56 9.35
C LEU A 139 -17.82 0.19 10.58
N MET A 140 -18.47 -0.02 11.72
CA MET A 140 -17.86 -0.52 12.94
C MET A 140 -17.26 -1.92 12.72
N GLN A 141 -18.00 -2.86 12.13
CA GLN A 141 -17.48 -4.19 11.76
C GLN A 141 -16.28 -4.10 10.81
N LYS A 142 -16.29 -3.19 9.82
CA LYS A 142 -15.14 -2.99 8.91
C LYS A 142 -13.90 -2.44 9.62
N LEU A 143 -14.09 -1.69 10.70
CA LEU A 143 -13.02 -1.15 11.53
C LEU A 143 -12.51 -2.16 12.56
N GLY A 144 -13.25 -3.24 12.81
CA GLY A 144 -12.98 -4.20 13.89
C GLY A 144 -13.66 -3.82 15.20
N LEU A 145 -14.36 -2.68 15.27
CA LEU A 145 -15.08 -2.22 16.47
C LEU A 145 -16.43 -2.94 16.65
N SER A 146 -16.53 -4.20 16.24
CA SER A 146 -17.76 -4.98 16.42
C SER A 146 -18.00 -5.24 17.90
N TYR A 147 -19.13 -4.74 18.40
CA TYR A 147 -19.60 -4.99 19.78
C TYR A 147 -19.92 -6.47 20.08
N ASP A 148 -20.03 -7.30 19.04
CA ASP A 148 -20.40 -8.73 19.12
C ASP A 148 -19.22 -9.69 18.89
N ASP A 149 -18.03 -9.19 18.54
CA ASP A 149 -16.88 -10.05 18.25
C ASP A 149 -15.89 -10.00 19.39
N ASP A 150 -16.29 -10.43 20.60
CA ASP A 150 -15.43 -10.83 21.73
C ASP A 150 -14.18 -9.94 22.03
N GLU A 151 -14.15 -8.70 21.55
CA GLU A 151 -13.00 -7.78 21.59
C GLU A 151 -12.94 -7.04 22.92
N GLU A 152 -13.99 -7.09 23.74
CA GLU A 152 -13.91 -6.67 25.15
C GLU A 152 -12.81 -7.49 25.87
N GLU A 153 -12.60 -8.76 25.48
CA GLU A 153 -11.50 -9.59 26.01
C GLU A 153 -10.13 -9.16 25.44
N GLU A 154 -10.03 -8.73 24.17
CA GLU A 154 -8.76 -8.29 23.56
C GLU A 154 -8.36 -6.83 23.91
N GLU A 155 -9.32 -5.92 24.06
CA GLU A 155 -9.06 -4.54 24.51
C GLU A 155 -8.63 -4.52 25.97
N ASP A 156 -9.28 -5.30 26.85
CA ASP A 156 -8.83 -5.45 28.23
C ASP A 156 -7.42 -6.05 28.30
N GLU A 157 -7.10 -7.07 27.49
CA GLU A 157 -5.74 -7.63 27.41
C GLU A 157 -4.71 -6.61 26.90
N LYS A 158 -5.04 -5.82 25.87
CA LYS A 158 -4.15 -4.76 25.34
C LYS A 158 -3.96 -3.63 26.34
N GLN A 159 -5.01 -3.24 27.07
CA GLN A 159 -4.94 -2.21 28.10
C GLN A 159 -4.13 -2.72 29.31
N GLU A 160 -4.28 -3.99 29.69
CA GLU A 160 -3.48 -4.64 30.74
C GLU A 160 -2.01 -4.79 30.33
N ASP A 161 -1.71 -5.20 29.10
CA ASP A 161 -0.33 -5.34 28.61
C ASP A 161 0.34 -3.95 28.45
N MET A 162 -0.44 -2.94 28.07
CA MET A 162 0.00 -1.54 28.07
C MET A 162 0.24 -1.01 29.49
N MET A 163 -0.64 -1.30 30.44
CA MET A 163 -0.46 -0.99 31.86
C MET A 163 0.75 -1.72 32.45
N ARG A 164 1.02 -2.96 32.04
CA ARG A 164 2.18 -3.76 32.47
C ARG A 164 3.49 -3.17 31.94
N LEU A 165 3.53 -2.77 30.67
CA LEU A 165 4.67 -2.09 30.06
C LEU A 165 4.94 -0.72 30.72
N LEU A 166 3.87 0.02 31.06
CA LEU A 166 3.97 1.34 31.67
C LEU A 166 4.33 1.28 33.17
N ARG A 167 3.88 0.25 33.88
CA ARG A 167 4.22 0.03 35.30
C ARG A 167 5.63 -0.52 35.49
N GLY A 168 6.26 -1.09 34.46
CA GLY A 168 7.70 -1.34 34.44
C GLY A 168 8.22 -2.14 35.64
N ASN A 169 7.81 -3.41 35.75
CA ASN A 169 8.40 -4.41 36.66
C ASN A 169 8.82 -5.65 35.89
#